data_AF-A0A2V8KFE0-F1
#
_entry.id   AF-A0A2V8KFE0-F1
#
_cell.length_a   1.000
_cell.length_b   1.000
_cell.length_c   1.000
_cell.angle_alpha   90.00
_cell.angle_beta   90.00
_cell.angle_gamma   90.00
#
_symmetry.space_group_name_H-M   'P 1'
#
loop_
_entity.id
_entity.type
_entity.pdbx_description
1 polymer ?
#
loop_
_entity_poly.entity_id
_entity_poly.type
_entity_poly.pdbx_seq_one_letter_code
_entity_poly.pdbx_strand_id
1 'polypeptide(L)'
;MRWFLAIFILFLAASTAAAQVDDPAVSVVNVIPIPTIPSGVSNSVIDHNGRLFLFDVTFENTMILTTEGVYRFARSAKTRVTVIESDGTTKRDGQYNGSFQIAGVGRYAVYAIVNDYGFSMSASQTPVPITIVRRLVALGPVFPTLPSLDVPLQADVKVSAVGDDGTPDSIAFVDVTPSPIILNPTEAGAPVPAIPTRLRTVRMFQSDGKSFTPLTPSPIPIP
;
A
#
# COMPACT_ATOMS: atom_id res chain seq x y z
N MET A 1 -47.52 -25.54 30.03
CA MET A 1 -46.05 -25.65 29.83
C MET A 1 -45.53 -24.92 28.59
N ARG A 2 -46.22 -24.95 27.42
CA ARG A 2 -45.75 -24.28 26.19
C ARG A 2 -45.65 -22.75 26.26
N TRP A 3 -46.47 -22.09 27.08
CA TRP A 3 -46.49 -20.62 27.22
C TRP A 3 -45.37 -20.09 28.12
N PHE A 4 -44.92 -20.88 29.10
CA PHE A 4 -43.78 -20.53 29.96
C PHE A 4 -42.46 -20.53 29.18
N LEU A 5 -42.30 -21.44 28.22
CA LEU A 5 -41.10 -21.52 27.38
C LEU A 5 -40.98 -20.30 26.45
N ALA A 6 -42.12 -19.81 25.91
CA ALA A 6 -42.14 -18.64 25.04
C ALA A 6 -41.74 -17.35 25.79
N ILE A 7 -42.20 -17.18 27.04
CA ILE A 7 -41.84 -16.04 27.89
C ILE A 7 -40.36 -16.10 28.29
N PHE A 8 -39.84 -17.30 28.56
CA PHE A 8 -38.43 -17.49 28.91
C PHE A 8 -37.50 -17.18 27.73
N ILE A 9 -37.87 -17.57 26.50
CA ILE A 9 -37.13 -17.21 25.28
C ILE A 9 -37.20 -15.70 25.01
N LEU A 10 -38.35 -15.06 25.25
CA LEU A 10 -38.50 -13.61 25.10
C LEU A 10 -37.64 -12.83 26.11
N PHE A 11 -37.55 -13.30 27.36
CA PHE A 11 -36.69 -12.69 28.37
C PHE A 11 -35.20 -12.90 28.08
N LEU A 12 -34.81 -14.05 27.53
CA LEU A 12 -33.42 -14.32 27.13
C LEU A 12 -33.00 -13.48 25.91
N ALA A 13 -33.91 -13.24 24.96
CA ALA A 13 -33.66 -12.36 23.81
C ALA A 13 -33.63 -10.87 24.20
N ALA A 14 -34.40 -10.46 25.20
CA ALA A 14 -34.38 -9.09 25.71
C ALA A 14 -33.12 -8.79 26.55
N SER A 15 -32.55 -9.79 27.22
CA SER A 15 -31.31 -9.61 28.00
C SER A 15 -30.02 -9.67 27.17
N THR A 16 -30.04 -10.25 25.96
CA THR A 16 -28.94 -10.10 25.00
C THR A 16 -28.97 -8.78 24.24
N ALA A 17 -30.11 -8.10 24.17
CA ALA A 17 -30.22 -6.76 23.58
C ALA A 17 -29.78 -5.63 24.53
N ALA A 18 -29.75 -5.87 25.84
CA ALA A 18 -29.35 -4.89 26.86
C ALA A 18 -27.86 -4.97 27.27
N ALA A 19 -27.07 -5.82 26.62
CA ALA A 19 -25.62 -5.90 26.79
C ALA A 19 -24.88 -5.41 25.54
N GLN A 20 -25.38 -4.35 24.90
CA GLN A 20 -24.49 -3.49 24.14
C GLN A 20 -23.74 -2.64 25.17
N VAL A 21 -22.58 -3.17 25.53
CA VAL A 21 -21.42 -2.46 26.07
C VAL A 21 -21.45 -1.02 25.56
N ASP A 22 -21.33 -0.05 26.47
CA ASP A 22 -20.88 1.30 26.15
C ASP A 22 -19.63 1.16 25.28
N ASP A 23 -19.83 1.24 23.96
CA ASP A 23 -18.74 1.33 23.01
C ASP A 23 -18.05 2.64 23.39
N PRO A 24 -16.78 2.61 23.86
CA PRO A 24 -16.09 3.82 24.28
C PRO A 24 -16.18 4.79 23.13
N ALA A 25 -16.94 5.87 23.35
CA ALA A 25 -17.37 6.83 22.34
C ALA A 25 -16.49 6.77 21.11
N VAL A 26 -17.01 6.23 19.99
CA VAL A 26 -16.38 6.43 18.68
C VAL A 26 -16.19 7.94 18.60
N SER A 27 -14.95 8.38 18.81
CA SER A 27 -14.64 9.77 18.77
C SER A 27 -14.92 10.19 17.35
N VAL A 28 -16.07 10.82 17.14
CA VAL A 28 -16.44 11.37 15.85
C VAL A 28 -15.47 12.52 15.64
N VAL A 29 -14.36 12.19 15.00
CA VAL A 29 -13.40 13.17 14.50
C VAL A 29 -14.21 14.07 13.58
N ASN A 30 -14.44 15.30 14.03
CA ASN A 30 -15.20 16.26 13.25
C ASN A 30 -14.29 16.70 12.10
N VAL A 31 -14.42 16.03 10.95
CA VAL A 31 -13.69 16.39 9.73
C VAL A 31 -14.37 17.64 9.19
N ILE A 32 -13.79 18.81 9.47
CA ILE A 32 -14.20 20.05 8.83
C ILE A 32 -13.61 20.01 7.41
N PRO A 33 -14.42 20.06 6.33
CA PRO A 33 -13.90 20.16 4.99
C PRO A 33 -13.20 21.51 4.82
N ILE A 34 -11.90 21.48 4.55
CA ILE A 34 -11.09 22.66 4.24
C ILE A 34 -10.65 22.54 2.78
N PRO A 35 -10.51 23.65 2.03
CA PRO A 35 -10.03 23.61 0.65
C PRO A 35 -8.80 22.72 0.53
N THR A 36 -8.97 21.63 -0.22
CA THR A 36 -7.87 20.78 -0.67
C THR A 36 -6.98 21.62 -1.58
N ILE A 37 -5.66 21.55 -1.36
CA ILE A 37 -4.68 22.07 -2.31
C ILE A 37 -4.28 20.89 -3.19
N PRO A 38 -4.91 20.68 -4.36
CA PRO A 38 -4.50 19.63 -5.27
C PRO A 38 -3.07 19.92 -5.73
N SER A 39 -2.18 18.96 -5.51
CA SER A 39 -0.85 18.94 -6.11
C SER A 39 -0.72 17.65 -6.91
N GLY A 40 0.02 17.67 -8.01
CA GLY A 40 0.14 16.50 -8.86
C GLY A 40 1.48 16.40 -9.55
N VAL A 41 1.79 15.18 -9.96
CA VAL A 41 2.96 14.85 -10.78
C VAL A 41 2.49 13.93 -11.90
N SER A 42 3.08 14.09 -13.08
CA SER A 42 2.84 13.21 -14.21
C SER A 42 4.15 12.54 -14.61
N ASN A 43 4.09 11.23 -14.83
CA ASN A 43 5.21 10.44 -15.36
C ASN A 43 4.72 9.64 -16.56
N SER A 44 5.64 9.27 -17.43
CA SER A 44 5.32 8.47 -18.61
C SER A 44 6.39 7.46 -18.94
N VAL A 45 6.01 6.36 -19.56
CA VAL A 45 6.96 5.37 -20.10
C VAL A 45 6.38 4.69 -21.32
N ILE A 46 7.26 4.33 -22.25
CA ILE A 46 6.92 3.50 -23.41
C ILE A 46 7.33 2.07 -23.10
N ASP A 47 6.41 1.13 -23.27
CA ASP A 47 6.71 -0.29 -23.07
C ASP A 47 7.41 -0.91 -24.29
N HIS A 48 7.83 -2.17 -24.15
CA HIS A 48 8.51 -2.88 -25.23
C HIS A 48 7.64 -3.05 -26.50
N ASN A 49 6.32 -2.98 -26.38
CA ASN A 49 5.38 -3.10 -27.50
C ASN A 49 5.04 -1.74 -28.15
N GLY A 50 5.69 -0.65 -27.73
CA GLY A 50 5.45 0.69 -28.25
C GLY A 50 4.21 1.38 -27.70
N ARG A 51 3.61 0.87 -26.62
CA ARG A 51 2.47 1.49 -25.94
C ARG A 51 2.97 2.55 -24.96
N LEU A 52 2.33 3.72 -24.96
CA LEU A 52 2.65 4.80 -24.04
C LEU A 52 1.75 4.73 -22.81
N PHE A 53 2.36 4.62 -21.63
CA PHE A 53 1.71 4.69 -20.34
C PHE A 53 1.93 6.07 -19.74
N LEU A 54 0.85 6.72 -19.32
CA LEU A 54 0.82 8.00 -18.63
C LEU A 54 0.29 7.77 -17.22
N PHE A 55 0.99 8.30 -16.21
CA PHE A 55 0.66 8.17 -14.79
C PHE A 55 0.45 9.57 -14.22
N ASP A 56 -0.81 9.98 -14.11
CA ASP A 56 -1.18 11.27 -13.52
C ASP A 56 -1.55 11.06 -12.05
N VAL A 57 -0.66 11.46 -11.16
CA VAL A 57 -0.85 11.34 -9.71
C VAL A 57 -1.39 12.66 -9.16
N THR A 58 -2.51 12.59 -8.46
CA THR A 58 -3.08 13.69 -7.69
C THR A 58 -2.96 13.38 -6.20
N PHE A 59 -2.43 14.32 -5.44
CA PHE A 59 -2.39 14.28 -3.99
C PHE A 59 -3.43 15.23 -3.41
N GLU A 60 -4.18 14.74 -2.44
CA GLU A 60 -5.10 15.53 -1.63
C GLU A 60 -4.59 15.54 -0.20
N ASN A 61 -4.56 16.71 0.44
CA ASN A 61 -4.22 16.82 1.86
C ASN A 61 -5.47 17.29 2.60
N THR A 62 -6.07 16.40 3.38
CA THR A 62 -7.25 16.68 4.19
C THR A 62 -6.79 17.09 5.58
N MET A 63 -7.22 18.26 6.04
CA MET A 63 -6.95 18.69 7.42
C MET A 63 -7.90 17.97 8.37
N ILE A 64 -7.35 17.41 9.44
CA ILE A 64 -8.07 16.68 10.47
C ILE A 64 -7.78 17.33 11.81
N LEU A 65 -8.83 17.67 12.56
CA LEU A 65 -8.71 18.11 13.95
C LEU A 65 -8.66 16.87 14.85
N THR A 66 -7.56 16.70 15.59
CA THR A 66 -7.45 15.60 16.55
C THR A 66 -8.34 15.86 17.77
N THR A 67 -8.58 14.81 18.56
CA THR A 67 -9.24 14.89 19.87
C THR A 67 -8.54 15.83 20.85
N GLU A 68 -7.24 16.06 20.66
CA GLU A 68 -6.40 16.97 21.44
C GLU A 68 -6.46 18.43 20.94
N GLY A 69 -7.29 18.73 19.94
CA GLY A 69 -7.41 20.08 19.37
C GLY A 69 -6.26 20.48 18.43
N VAL A 70 -5.45 19.52 17.97
CA VAL A 70 -4.32 19.76 17.06
C VAL A 70 -4.74 19.50 15.62
N TYR A 71 -4.45 20.42 14.71
CA TYR A 71 -4.66 20.20 13.28
C TYR A 71 -3.54 19.36 12.67
N ARG A 72 -3.92 18.36 11.86
CA ARG A 72 -2.99 17.49 11.12
C ARG A 72 -3.45 17.30 9.69
N PHE A 73 -2.53 16.89 8.81
CA PHE A 73 -2.84 16.67 7.40
C PHE A 73 -2.76 15.19 7.06
N ALA A 74 -3.88 14.63 6.62
CA ALA A 74 -3.95 13.34 5.99
C ALA A 74 -3.75 13.49 4.49
N ARG A 75 -2.61 13.02 3.98
CA ARG A 75 -2.34 12.91 2.54
C ARG A 75 -2.94 11.63 1.98
N SER A 76 -3.79 11.75 0.98
CA SER A 76 -4.18 10.65 0.10
C SER A 76 -3.61 10.88 -1.30
N ALA A 77 -3.52 9.80 -2.09
CA ALA A 77 -3.11 9.88 -3.48
C ALA A 77 -4.06 9.06 -4.36
N LYS A 78 -4.32 9.57 -5.56
CA LYS A 78 -4.96 8.83 -6.64
C LYS A 78 -4.12 8.93 -7.89
N THR A 79 -3.95 7.83 -8.60
CA THR A 79 -3.26 7.80 -9.90
C THR A 79 -4.25 7.45 -10.98
N ARG A 80 -4.38 8.31 -12.00
CA ARG A 80 -4.99 7.92 -13.27
C ARG A 80 -3.89 7.36 -14.17
N VAL A 81 -4.11 6.13 -14.65
CA VAL A 81 -3.26 5.53 -15.68
C VAL A 81 -3.99 5.61 -17.00
N THR A 82 -3.34 6.19 -17.99
CA THR A 82 -3.81 6.17 -19.38
C THR A 82 -2.82 5.39 -20.23
N VAL A 83 -3.32 4.43 -21.00
CA VAL A 83 -2.56 3.65 -21.97
C VAL A 83 -2.98 4.10 -23.36
N ILE A 84 -2.02 4.58 -24.14
CA ILE A 84 -2.18 4.83 -25.57
C ILE A 84 -1.52 3.65 -26.28
N GLU A 85 -2.30 2.91 -27.06
CA GLU A 85 -1.80 1.75 -27.79
C GLU A 85 -0.81 2.16 -28.89
N SER A 86 -0.08 1.20 -29.43
CA SER A 86 0.97 1.44 -30.44
C SER A 86 0.46 2.01 -31.76
N ASP A 87 -0.85 1.93 -32.02
CA ASP A 87 -1.51 2.60 -33.14
C ASP A 87 -1.66 4.13 -32.94
N GLY A 88 -1.39 4.63 -31.73
CA GLY A 88 -1.50 6.04 -31.36
C GLY A 88 -2.93 6.59 -31.21
N THR A 89 -3.96 5.76 -31.44
CA THR A 89 -5.36 6.18 -31.51
C THR A 89 -6.22 5.50 -30.45
N THR A 90 -5.99 4.22 -30.19
CA THR A 90 -6.71 3.45 -29.19
C THR A 90 -6.22 3.83 -27.80
N LYS A 91 -7.16 4.11 -26.90
CA LYS A 91 -6.88 4.53 -25.52
C LYS A 91 -7.66 3.69 -24.52
N ARG A 92 -7.01 3.34 -23.42
CA ARG A 92 -7.62 2.71 -22.25
C ARG A 92 -7.17 3.44 -21.00
N ASP A 93 -8.05 3.58 -20.02
CA ASP A 93 -7.71 4.24 -18.77
C ASP A 93 -8.28 3.54 -17.54
N GLY A 94 -7.67 3.82 -16.40
CA GLY A 94 -8.05 3.31 -15.09
C GLY A 94 -7.63 4.29 -14.00
N GLN A 95 -8.40 4.37 -12.92
CA GLN A 95 -8.08 5.17 -11.76
C GLN A 95 -7.86 4.28 -10.54
N TYR A 96 -6.77 4.53 -9.83
CA TYR A 96 -6.32 3.70 -8.72
C TYR A 96 -5.97 4.56 -7.51
N ASN A 97 -6.13 3.97 -6.32
CA ASN A 97 -5.64 4.58 -5.09
C ASN A 97 -4.13 4.43 -4.98
N GLY A 98 -3.50 5.39 -4.31
CA GLY A 98 -2.06 5.45 -4.11
C GLY A 98 -1.30 6.17 -5.22
N SER A 99 -0.04 6.51 -4.92
CA SER A 99 0.88 7.13 -5.88
C SER A 99 1.71 6.06 -6.57
N PHE A 100 1.68 6.03 -7.90
CA PHE A 100 2.45 5.07 -8.69
C PHE A 100 3.84 5.62 -8.97
N GLN A 101 4.84 4.76 -8.77
CA GLN A 101 6.23 5.00 -9.14
C GLN A 101 6.70 3.86 -10.05
N ILE A 102 7.22 4.20 -11.22
CA ILE A 102 7.69 3.19 -12.18
C ILE A 102 8.90 2.45 -11.59
N ALA A 103 8.80 1.12 -11.51
CA ALA A 103 9.87 0.25 -11.06
C ALA A 103 10.70 -0.29 -12.23
N GLY A 104 10.07 -0.50 -13.39
CA GLY A 104 10.74 -0.92 -14.60
C GLY A 104 9.77 -1.33 -15.70
N VAL A 105 10.31 -1.58 -16.89
CA VAL A 105 9.57 -2.03 -18.06
C VAL A 105 10.06 -3.43 -18.41
N GLY A 106 9.16 -4.40 -18.32
CA GLY A 106 9.40 -5.74 -18.82
C GLY A 106 8.83 -5.92 -20.22
N ARG A 107 8.93 -7.16 -20.70
CA ARG A 107 8.38 -7.61 -21.98
C ARG A 107 6.86 -7.63 -21.95
N TYR A 108 6.28 -8.07 -20.84
CA TYR A 108 4.85 -8.32 -20.73
C TYR A 108 4.07 -7.18 -20.08
N ALA A 109 4.73 -6.40 -19.21
CA ALA A 109 4.11 -5.32 -18.47
C ALA A 109 5.07 -4.19 -18.13
N VAL A 110 4.50 -3.01 -17.92
CA VAL A 110 5.15 -1.97 -17.12
C VAL A 110 4.91 -2.30 -15.66
N TYR A 111 5.95 -2.28 -14.84
CA TYR A 111 5.85 -2.54 -13.42
C TYR A 111 5.95 -1.24 -12.64
N ALA A 112 5.03 -1.03 -11.70
CA ALA A 112 5.01 0.14 -10.85
C ALA A 112 4.82 -0.24 -9.38
N ILE A 113 5.43 0.51 -8.48
CA ILE A 113 5.15 0.45 -7.06
C ILE A 113 4.02 1.43 -6.77
N VAL A 114 2.94 0.93 -6.20
CA VAL A 114 1.85 1.72 -5.65
C VAL A 114 2.15 1.93 -4.17
N ASN A 115 2.26 3.19 -3.78
CA ASN A 115 2.35 3.59 -2.38
C ASN A 115 0.98 4.15 -1.96
N ASP A 116 0.27 3.42 -1.10
CA ASP A 116 -0.96 3.91 -0.49
C ASP A 116 -0.66 4.50 0.89
N TYR A 117 -1.21 5.68 1.17
CA TYR A 117 -0.92 6.46 2.36
C TYR A 117 -2.05 6.29 3.38
N GLY A 118 -1.76 5.60 4.49
CA GLY A 118 -2.66 5.48 5.62
C GLY A 118 -2.28 6.38 6.79
N PHE A 119 -3.28 6.69 7.63
CA PHE A 119 -3.09 7.34 8.94
C PHE A 119 -3.69 6.44 10.01
N SER A 120 -2.94 6.19 11.09
CA SER A 120 -3.47 5.56 12.28
C SER A 120 -3.69 6.63 13.35
N MET A 121 -4.89 6.67 13.91
CA MET A 121 -5.22 7.49 15.07
C MET A 121 -5.11 6.58 16.30
N SER A 122 -4.17 6.84 17.20
CA SER A 122 -4.20 6.26 18.56
C SER A 122 -4.78 7.29 19.51
N ALA A 123 -5.69 6.86 20.40
CA ALA A 123 -6.47 7.74 21.28
C ALA A 123 -5.65 8.49 22.35
N SER A 124 -4.34 8.26 22.47
CA SER A 124 -3.49 8.87 23.51
C SER A 124 -2.08 9.27 23.06
N GLN A 125 -1.78 9.23 21.76
CA GLN A 125 -0.48 9.62 21.22
C GLN A 125 -0.67 10.49 19.99
N THR A 126 0.12 11.57 19.92
CA THR A 126 0.33 12.37 18.71
C THR A 126 0.27 11.51 17.45
N PRO A 127 -0.66 11.74 16.51
CA PRO A 127 -0.78 10.95 15.29
C PRO A 127 0.56 10.87 14.56
N VAL A 128 1.11 9.66 14.54
CA VAL A 128 2.30 9.33 13.77
C VAL A 128 1.79 8.91 12.39
N PRO A 129 2.35 9.43 11.28
CA PRO A 129 2.05 8.91 9.96
C PRO A 129 2.54 7.47 9.88
N ILE A 130 1.62 6.51 10.01
CA ILE A 130 1.95 5.08 9.93
C ILE A 130 0.87 4.39 9.12
N THR A 131 1.14 4.23 7.83
CA THR A 131 1.26 2.93 7.16
C THR A 131 1.33 3.21 5.68
N ILE A 132 2.45 2.88 5.04
CA ILE A 132 2.55 2.87 3.58
C ILE A 132 2.33 1.43 3.15
N VAL A 133 1.19 1.11 2.54
CA VAL A 133 1.08 -0.20 1.87
C VAL A 133 1.80 -0.05 0.54
N ARG A 134 2.93 -0.75 0.39
CA ARG A 134 3.68 -0.81 -0.86
C ARG A 134 3.30 -2.07 -1.61
N ARG A 135 2.82 -1.92 -2.84
CA ARG A 135 2.51 -3.04 -3.73
C ARG A 135 3.21 -2.85 -5.06
N LEU A 136 3.84 -3.89 -5.57
CA LEU A 136 4.24 -3.96 -6.97
C LEU A 136 2.99 -4.33 -7.77
N VAL A 137 2.72 -3.61 -8.84
CA VAL A 137 1.65 -3.92 -9.79
C VAL A 137 2.21 -4.14 -11.19
N ALA A 138 1.55 -5.00 -11.96
CA ALA A 138 1.82 -5.21 -13.38
C ALA A 138 0.76 -4.53 -14.25
N LEU A 139 1.18 -3.53 -15.03
CA LEU A 139 0.35 -2.90 -16.05
C LEU A 139 0.60 -3.62 -17.38
N GLY A 140 -0.20 -4.66 -17.62
CA GLY A 140 0.03 -5.62 -18.70
C GLY A 140 -1.26 -5.99 -19.45
N PRO A 141 -1.33 -7.21 -20.02
CA PRO A 141 -2.43 -7.61 -20.90
C PRO A 141 -3.81 -7.67 -20.23
N VAL A 142 -3.87 -7.73 -18.90
CA VAL A 142 -5.12 -7.76 -18.13
C VAL A 142 -5.61 -6.38 -17.67
N PHE A 143 -4.95 -5.31 -18.11
CA PHE A 143 -5.40 -3.93 -17.83
C PHE A 143 -6.87 -3.73 -18.24
N PRO A 144 -7.72 -3.12 -17.38
CA PRO A 144 -7.39 -2.32 -16.20
C PRO A 144 -7.23 -3.09 -14.87
N THR A 145 -7.34 -4.42 -14.87
CA THR A 145 -7.02 -5.20 -13.68
C THR A 145 -5.51 -5.20 -13.46
N LEU A 146 -5.09 -4.97 -12.22
CA LEU A 146 -3.68 -4.89 -11.83
C LEU A 146 -3.32 -6.08 -10.93
N PRO A 147 -2.72 -7.15 -11.47
CA PRO A 147 -2.04 -8.15 -10.66
C PRO A 147 -1.06 -7.43 -9.73
N SER A 148 -1.04 -7.82 -8.45
CA SER A 148 -0.24 -7.14 -7.44
C SER A 148 0.47 -8.09 -6.50
N LEU A 149 1.60 -7.64 -5.95
CA LEU A 149 2.37 -8.34 -4.93
C LEU A 149 2.79 -7.34 -3.84
N ASP A 150 2.62 -7.70 -2.58
CA ASP A 150 3.05 -6.86 -1.47
C ASP A 150 4.59 -6.74 -1.46
N VAL A 151 5.07 -5.50 -1.39
CA VAL A 151 6.48 -5.14 -1.37
C VAL A 151 6.83 -4.75 0.05
N PRO A 152 7.88 -5.34 0.67
CA PRO A 152 8.34 -4.90 1.97
C PRO A 152 8.69 -3.40 1.97
N LEU A 153 8.41 -2.70 3.08
CA LEU A 153 8.61 -1.24 3.18
C LEU A 153 10.03 -0.78 2.83
N GLN A 154 11.03 -1.60 3.11
CA GLN A 154 12.45 -1.34 2.86
C GLN A 154 12.98 -2.11 1.65
N ALA A 155 12.13 -2.73 0.84
CA ALA A 155 12.60 -3.39 -0.38
C ALA A 155 12.78 -2.38 -1.51
N ASP A 156 13.94 -2.48 -2.17
CA ASP A 156 14.13 -2.02 -3.53
C ASP A 156 13.57 -3.07 -4.50
N VAL A 157 13.01 -2.63 -5.62
CA VAL A 157 12.44 -3.51 -6.64
C VAL A 157 13.24 -3.33 -7.91
N LYS A 158 13.83 -4.42 -8.41
CA LYS A 158 14.53 -4.46 -9.69
C LYS A 158 13.76 -5.32 -10.67
N VAL A 159 13.57 -4.80 -11.87
CA VAL A 159 13.00 -5.53 -13.00
C VAL A 159 14.14 -5.77 -13.97
N SER A 160 14.31 -7.01 -14.44
CA SER A 160 15.29 -7.32 -15.46
C SER A 160 14.99 -6.56 -16.75
N ALA A 161 16.03 -6.16 -17.47
CA ALA A 161 15.86 -5.68 -18.83
C ALA A 161 15.19 -6.78 -19.69
N VAL A 162 14.49 -6.36 -20.74
CA VAL A 162 13.88 -7.27 -21.69
C VAL A 162 14.98 -8.06 -22.40
N GLY A 163 15.06 -9.37 -22.16
CA GLY A 163 15.88 -10.30 -22.94
C GLY A 163 15.18 -10.68 -24.24
N ASP A 164 15.81 -11.49 -25.11
CA ASP A 164 15.27 -11.91 -26.42
C ASP A 164 14.53 -13.26 -26.40
N ASP A 165 14.64 -14.01 -25.31
CA ASP A 165 14.41 -15.47 -25.24
C ASP A 165 12.96 -15.92 -24.99
N GLY A 166 11.99 -15.01 -24.89
CA GLY A 166 10.59 -15.41 -24.63
C GLY A 166 10.28 -15.68 -23.16
N THR A 167 11.24 -15.50 -22.26
CA THR A 167 11.05 -15.84 -20.85
C THR A 167 10.21 -14.79 -20.12
N PRO A 168 9.43 -15.19 -19.09
CA PRO A 168 8.75 -14.26 -18.19
C PRO A 168 9.72 -13.24 -17.58
N ASP A 169 9.20 -12.04 -17.32
CA ASP A 169 9.97 -10.95 -16.73
C ASP A 169 10.47 -11.34 -15.34
N SER A 170 11.76 -11.12 -15.08
CA SER A 170 12.38 -11.43 -13.79
C SER A 170 12.38 -10.20 -12.90
N ILE A 171 11.97 -10.39 -11.64
CA ILE A 171 11.78 -9.31 -10.68
C ILE A 171 12.45 -9.71 -9.37
N ALA A 172 13.25 -8.82 -8.81
CA ALA A 172 13.92 -9.03 -7.54
C ALA A 172 13.47 -7.97 -6.52
N PHE A 173 13.06 -8.43 -5.34
CA PHE A 173 12.92 -7.58 -4.16
C PHE A 173 14.20 -7.72 -3.36
N VAL A 174 14.90 -6.61 -3.19
CA VAL A 174 16.16 -6.54 -2.44
C VAL A 174 15.87 -5.74 -1.18
N ASP A 175 15.86 -6.40 -0.03
CA ASP A 175 15.64 -5.73 1.25
C ASP A 175 16.86 -4.87 1.59
N VAL A 176 16.71 -3.54 1.54
CA VAL A 176 17.78 -2.59 1.85
C VAL A 176 17.79 -2.29 3.35
N THR A 177 18.15 -3.30 4.14
CA THR A 177 18.54 -3.20 5.57
C THR A 177 17.43 -2.68 6.51
N PRO A 178 17.11 -3.37 7.62
CA PRO A 178 16.14 -2.88 8.57
C PRO A 178 16.65 -1.66 9.33
N SER A 179 15.75 -0.72 9.61
CA SER A 179 15.92 0.21 10.71
C SER A 179 16.30 -0.56 11.97
N PRO A 180 17.42 -0.24 12.66
CA PRO A 180 17.76 -0.89 13.91
C PRO A 180 16.62 -0.68 14.91
N ILE A 181 16.32 -1.72 15.70
CA ILE A 181 15.48 -1.54 16.88
C ILE A 181 16.32 -0.71 17.85
N ILE A 182 15.93 0.55 18.01
CA ILE A 182 16.44 1.45 19.03
C ILE A 182 15.75 1.06 20.33
N LEU A 183 16.47 0.42 21.24
CA LEU A 183 15.97 0.26 22.61
C LEU A 183 16.16 1.59 23.33
N ASN A 184 15.13 2.05 24.04
CA ASN A 184 15.31 3.19 24.94
C ASN A 184 16.39 2.81 25.97
N PRO A 185 17.41 3.65 26.19
CA PRO A 185 18.39 3.38 27.22
C PRO A 185 17.68 3.29 28.58
N THR A 186 18.04 2.28 29.36
CA THR A 186 17.49 2.05 30.72
C THR A 186 17.92 3.12 31.72
N GLU A 187 18.95 3.90 31.40
CA GLU A 187 19.48 4.98 32.25
C GLU A 187 19.74 6.24 31.42
N ALA A 188 19.49 7.41 32.02
CA ALA A 188 19.80 8.69 31.39
C ALA A 188 21.32 8.82 31.18
N GLY A 189 21.75 8.85 29.92
CA GLY A 189 23.17 8.95 29.54
C GLY A 189 23.83 7.63 29.13
N ALA A 190 23.12 6.50 29.18
CA ALA A 190 23.62 5.24 28.65
C ALA A 190 23.62 5.23 27.11
N PRO A 191 24.60 4.57 26.46
CA PRO A 191 24.61 4.41 25.01
C PRO A 191 23.35 3.66 24.54
N VAL A 192 22.72 4.15 23.47
CA VAL A 192 21.54 3.54 22.86
C VAL A 192 21.90 2.13 22.35
N PRO A 193 21.30 1.05 22.89
CA PRO A 193 21.51 -0.29 22.36
C PRO A 193 20.82 -0.39 21.00
N ALA A 194 21.61 -0.57 19.94
CA ALA A 194 21.10 -0.97 18.64
C ALA A 194 21.29 -2.48 18.49
N ILE A 195 20.19 -3.23 18.36
CA ILE A 195 20.29 -4.65 17.99
C ILE A 195 20.67 -4.71 16.50
N PRO A 196 21.76 -5.40 16.11
CA PRO A 196 22.16 -5.50 14.73
C PRO A 196 21.02 -6.06 13.86
N THR A 197 20.93 -5.46 12.70
CA THR A 197 19.88 -5.56 11.69
C THR A 197 19.60 -7.00 11.23
N ARG A 198 18.32 -7.36 11.05
CA ARG A 198 17.85 -8.48 10.20
C ARG A 198 18.74 -8.60 8.97
N LEU A 199 19.16 -9.83 8.67
CA LEU A 199 19.98 -10.16 7.52
C LEU A 199 19.32 -9.63 6.23
N ARG A 200 20.07 -8.97 5.35
CA ARG A 200 19.55 -8.52 4.04
C ARG A 200 19.09 -9.73 3.25
N THR A 201 17.96 -9.60 2.55
CA THR A 201 17.42 -10.72 1.77
C THR A 201 17.03 -10.32 0.37
N VAL A 202 17.12 -11.30 -0.53
CA VAL A 202 16.60 -11.19 -1.89
C VAL A 202 15.45 -12.18 -2.07
N ARG A 203 14.35 -11.72 -2.67
CA ARG A 203 13.26 -12.58 -3.13
C ARG A 203 13.08 -12.38 -4.62
N MET A 204 13.04 -13.46 -5.38
CA MET A 204 12.89 -13.40 -6.83
C MET A 204 11.52 -13.89 -7.26
N PHE A 205 11.00 -13.25 -8.29
CA PHE A 205 9.71 -13.54 -8.90
C PHE A 205 9.85 -13.53 -10.42
N GLN A 206 8.97 -14.28 -11.06
CA GLN A 206 8.69 -14.18 -12.49
C GLN A 206 7.30 -13.58 -12.71
N SER A 207 7.12 -12.90 -13.83
CA SER A 207 5.82 -12.37 -14.22
C SER A 207 5.62 -12.41 -15.73
N ASP A 208 4.42 -12.83 -16.14
CA ASP A 208 3.92 -12.76 -17.51
C ASP A 208 3.00 -11.54 -17.73
N GLY A 209 3.05 -10.57 -16.81
CA GLY A 209 2.16 -9.40 -16.78
C GLY A 209 0.72 -9.70 -16.34
N LYS A 210 0.37 -10.98 -16.10
CA LYS A 210 -0.96 -11.41 -15.60
C LYS A 210 -0.89 -11.90 -14.16
N SER A 211 0.27 -12.39 -13.74
CA SER A 211 0.50 -12.93 -12.40
C SER A 211 1.95 -12.74 -11.97
N PHE A 212 2.22 -13.02 -10.68
CA PHE A 212 3.55 -13.10 -10.12
C PHE A 212 3.77 -14.49 -9.55
N THR A 213 4.84 -15.15 -9.97
CA THR A 213 5.23 -16.49 -9.50
C THR A 213 6.53 -16.37 -8.72
N PRO A 214 6.58 -16.79 -7.44
CA PRO A 214 7.83 -16.80 -6.68
C PRO A 214 8.80 -17.82 -7.29
N LEU A 215 10.02 -17.39 -7.58
CA LEU A 215 11.12 -18.27 -7.96
C LEU A 215 11.85 -18.83 -6.74
N THR A 216 11.90 -18.05 -5.67
CA THR A 216 12.54 -18.44 -4.42
C THR A 216 11.48 -18.84 -3.40
N PRO A 217 11.50 -20.09 -2.87
CA PRO A 217 10.51 -20.53 -1.87
C PRO A 217 10.69 -19.81 -0.53
N SER A 218 11.90 -19.35 -0.23
CA SER A 218 12.23 -18.52 0.93
C SER A 218 13.19 -17.39 0.52
N PRO A 219 13.18 -16.23 1.23
CA PRO A 219 14.13 -15.16 0.97
C PRO A 219 15.58 -15.64 1.11
N ILE A 220 16.43 -15.28 0.15
CA ILE A 220 17.84 -15.65 0.11
C ILE A 220 18.65 -14.65 0.94
N PRO A 221 19.35 -15.11 2.00
CA PRO A 221 20.37 -14.34 2.72
C PRO A 221 21.43 -13.72 1.80
N ILE A 222 21.71 -12.42 1.97
CA ILE A 222 22.87 -11.77 1.35
C ILE A 222 23.71 -11.03 2.40
N PRO A 223 25.03 -10.88 2.18
CA PRO A 223 25.92 -10.11 3.06
C PRO A 223 25.49 -8.65 3.21
#